data_AF-A0AA34TSK4-F1
#
_entry.id   AF-A0AA34TSK4-F1
#
_cell.length_a   1.000
_cell.length_b   1.000
_cell.length_c   1.000
_cell.angle_alpha   90.00
_cell.angle_beta   90.00
_cell.angle_gamma   90.00
#
_symmetry.space_group_name_H-M   'P 1'
#
loop_
_entity.id
_entity.type
_entity.pdbx_description
1 polymer ?
#
loop_
_entity_poly.entity_id
_entity_poly.type
_entity_poly.pdbx_seq_one_letter_code
_entity_poly.pdbx_strand_id
1 'polypeptide(L)'
;MRIYIPIAMIFITACTNQIVSTDEHIESYIGANIVDAQALYLTPHSQAVTFWESRTFAWVETQTSLENGEIQHSFKNPYRDCTINWIVDQSGVIIAGSHSGEMCSL
;
A
#
# COMPACT_ATOMS: atom_id res chain seq x y z
N MET A 1 -6.59 -50.50 29.29
CA MET A 1 -6.40 -50.11 27.88
C MET A 1 -6.21 -48.61 27.84
N ARG A 2 -5.00 -48.13 27.52
CA ARG A 2 -4.68 -46.69 27.41
C ARG A 2 -4.07 -46.49 26.03
N ILE A 3 -4.84 -45.89 25.13
CA ILE A 3 -4.34 -45.46 23.82
C ILE A 3 -4.14 -43.96 23.95
N TYR A 4 -2.87 -43.55 23.95
CA TYR A 4 -2.46 -42.16 23.95
C TYR A 4 -2.51 -41.67 22.50
N ILE A 5 -3.31 -40.64 22.24
CA ILE A 5 -3.37 -39.96 20.94
C ILE A 5 -2.18 -38.99 20.88
N PRO A 6 -1.22 -39.16 19.96
CA PRO A 6 -0.22 -38.13 19.74
C PRO A 6 -0.84 -37.04 18.86
N ILE A 7 -1.26 -35.93 19.49
CA ILE A 7 -1.47 -34.67 18.80
C ILE A 7 -0.08 -34.09 18.52
N ALA A 8 0.43 -34.33 17.32
CA ALA A 8 1.69 -33.73 16.88
C ALA A 8 1.40 -32.35 16.23
N MET A 9 1.90 -31.35 16.94
CA MET A 9 1.99 -29.91 16.65
C MET A 9 1.93 -29.53 15.17
N ILE A 10 0.95 -28.67 14.86
CA ILE A 10 0.94 -27.84 13.66
C ILE A 10 2.10 -26.86 13.79
N PHE A 11 3.15 -27.03 12.97
CA PHE A 11 4.18 -26.01 12.79
C PHE A 11 3.59 -24.83 12.00
N ILE A 12 2.98 -23.87 12.70
CA ILE A 12 2.65 -22.55 12.15
C ILE A 12 3.76 -21.59 12.54
N THR A 13 4.94 -21.74 11.96
CA THR A 13 6.01 -20.74 12.13
C THR A 13 6.73 -20.54 10.82
N ALA A 14 6.09 -19.81 9.93
CA ALA A 14 6.80 -18.93 9.03
C ALA A 14 6.17 -17.55 9.19
N CYS A 15 6.57 -16.84 10.26
CA CYS A 15 6.54 -15.39 10.24
C CYS A 15 7.58 -14.97 9.19
N THR A 16 7.17 -14.91 7.93
CA THR A 16 7.91 -14.15 6.95
C THR A 16 7.76 -12.69 7.37
N ASN A 17 8.77 -12.17 8.06
CA ASN A 17 9.06 -10.74 8.01
C ASN A 17 9.51 -10.46 6.56
N GLN A 18 8.56 -10.59 5.64
CA GLN A 18 8.78 -10.33 4.24
C GLN A 18 8.82 -8.82 4.15
N ILE A 19 9.86 -8.30 3.51
CA ILE A 19 9.85 -6.96 2.96
C ILE A 19 8.57 -6.91 2.14
N VAL A 20 7.53 -6.24 2.66
CA VAL A 20 6.25 -6.07 1.97
C VAL A 20 6.63 -5.36 0.68
N SER A 21 6.66 -6.09 -0.42
CA SER A 21 6.92 -5.47 -1.71
C SER A 21 5.83 -4.45 -1.94
N THR A 22 6.11 -3.41 -2.72
CA THR A 22 5.09 -2.42 -3.09
C THR A 22 3.86 -3.11 -3.69
N ASP A 23 4.04 -4.24 -4.37
CA ASP A 23 2.96 -5.10 -4.87
C ASP A 23 2.13 -5.74 -3.76
N GLU A 24 2.75 -6.32 -2.73
CA GLU A 24 2.03 -6.92 -1.60
C GLU A 24 1.28 -5.85 -0.79
N HIS A 25 1.87 -4.66 -0.67
CA HIS A 25 1.16 -3.50 -0.12
C HIS A 25 -0.05 -3.13 -0.98
N ILE A 26 0.10 -3.08 -2.31
CA ILE A 26 -0.99 -2.78 -3.23
C ILE A 26 -2.13 -3.78 -3.11
N GLU A 27 -1.82 -5.07 -3.17
CA GLU A 27 -2.80 -6.14 -3.06
C GLU A 27 -3.53 -6.12 -1.71
N SER A 28 -2.86 -5.73 -0.62
CA SER A 28 -3.48 -5.65 0.71
C SER A 28 -4.58 -4.58 0.82
N TYR A 29 -4.58 -3.57 -0.06
CA TYR A 29 -5.58 -2.50 -0.08
C TYR A 29 -6.73 -2.78 -1.05
N ILE A 30 -6.69 -3.85 -1.85
CA ILE A 30 -7.81 -4.23 -2.71
C ILE A 30 -9.00 -4.62 -1.81
N GLY A 31 -10.15 -3.98 -2.06
CA GLY A 31 -11.35 -4.11 -1.23
C GLY A 31 -11.40 -3.16 -0.02
N ALA A 32 -10.33 -2.40 0.26
CA ALA A 32 -10.33 -1.35 1.27
C ALA A 32 -10.95 -0.04 0.74
N ASN A 33 -11.26 0.88 1.64
CA ASN A 33 -11.75 2.20 1.25
C ASN A 33 -10.57 3.11 0.87
N ILE A 34 -10.73 3.93 -0.17
CA ILE A 34 -9.69 4.87 -0.60
C ILE A 34 -9.26 5.86 0.49
N VAL A 35 -10.13 6.15 1.46
CA VAL A 35 -9.82 7.00 2.61
C VAL A 35 -8.65 6.44 3.43
N ASP A 36 -8.52 5.12 3.52
CA ASP A 36 -7.41 4.48 4.24
C ASP A 36 -6.07 4.71 3.51
N ALA A 37 -6.08 4.67 2.18
CA ALA A 37 -4.91 4.98 1.37
C ALA A 37 -4.58 6.48 1.40
N GLN A 38 -5.59 7.36 1.33
CA GLN A 38 -5.42 8.80 1.49
C GLN A 38 -4.82 9.15 2.85
N ALA A 39 -5.28 8.52 3.92
CA ALA A 39 -4.72 8.70 5.26
C ALA A 39 -3.24 8.30 5.30
N LEU A 40 -2.84 7.23 4.61
CA LEU A 40 -1.44 6.82 4.54
C LEU A 40 -0.59 7.82 3.74
N TYR A 41 -1.02 8.20 2.54
CA TYR A 41 -0.20 8.96 1.58
C TYR A 41 -0.24 10.49 1.79
N LEU A 42 -1.38 11.03 2.21
CA LEU A 42 -1.55 12.47 2.44
C LEU A 42 -1.09 12.91 3.82
N THR A 43 -0.87 11.97 4.75
CA THR A 43 -0.27 12.31 6.04
C THR A 43 1.17 12.79 5.82
N PRO A 44 1.57 13.94 6.36
CA PRO A 44 2.93 14.43 6.19
C PRO A 44 3.94 13.51 6.90
N HIS A 45 4.93 13.03 6.16
CA HIS A 45 6.01 12.20 6.67
C HIS A 45 7.33 12.96 6.56
N SER A 46 8.17 12.87 7.59
CA SER A 46 9.53 13.40 7.54
C SER A 46 10.44 12.37 6.89
N GLN A 47 11.03 12.71 5.74
CA GLN A 47 12.03 11.88 5.09
C GLN A 47 13.36 12.60 5.02
N ALA A 48 14.44 11.87 5.27
CA ALA A 48 15.79 12.34 5.00
C ALA A 48 15.95 12.52 3.48
N VAL A 49 16.18 13.76 3.05
CA VAL A 49 16.51 14.11 1.66
C VAL A 49 18.02 14.01 1.45
N THR A 50 18.80 14.38 2.46
CA THR A 50 20.24 14.18 2.53
C THR A 50 20.64 13.72 3.92
N PHE A 51 21.92 13.40 4.13
CA PHE A 51 22.45 13.03 5.44
C PHE A 51 22.26 14.14 6.51
N TRP A 52 22.11 15.40 6.10
CA TRP A 52 21.98 16.55 7.01
C TRP A 52 20.62 17.27 6.90
N GLU A 53 19.76 16.88 5.97
CA GLU A 53 18.49 17.56 5.71
C GLU A 53 17.33 16.56 5.67
N SER A 54 16.36 16.75 6.57
CA SER A 54 15.06 16.10 6.53
C SER A 54 14.00 17.10 6.11
N ARG A 55 13.10 16.68 5.22
CA ARG A 55 11.92 17.47 4.84
C ARG A 55 10.65 16.71 5.16
N THR A 56 9.69 17.42 5.72
CA THR A 56 8.33 16.91 5.91
C THR A 56 7.55 17.11 4.63
N PHE A 57 6.97 16.04 4.09
CA PHE A 57 6.13 16.13 2.92
C PHE A 57 5.00 15.12 2.93
N ALA A 58 3.94 15.45 2.21
CA ALA A 58 2.87 14.53 1.87
C ALA A 58 2.97 14.19 0.38
N TRP A 59 2.42 13.04 0.00
CA TRP A 59 2.27 12.70 -1.41
C TRP A 59 1.22 13.62 -2.04
N VAL A 60 1.31 13.81 -3.35
CA VAL A 60 0.36 14.62 -4.11
C VAL A 60 -0.64 13.69 -4.78
N GLU A 61 -1.91 13.86 -4.47
CA GLU A 61 -3.00 13.12 -5.09
C GLU A 61 -3.51 13.83 -6.35
N THR A 62 -3.71 13.07 -7.43
CA THR A 62 -4.41 13.49 -8.64
C THR A 62 -5.55 12.52 -8.92
N GLN A 63 -6.76 13.04 -9.11
CA GLN A 63 -7.94 12.23 -9.40
C GLN A 63 -8.31 12.36 -10.88
N THR A 64 -8.57 11.23 -11.52
CA THR A 64 -9.04 11.16 -12.90
C THR A 64 -10.28 10.30 -12.97
N SER A 65 -11.40 10.85 -13.41
CA SER A 65 -12.61 10.08 -13.66
C SER A 65 -12.46 9.27 -14.95
N LEU A 66 -12.75 7.97 -14.86
CA LEU A 66 -12.75 7.05 -15.98
C LEU A 66 -14.13 7.00 -16.65
N GLU A 67 -14.19 6.62 -17.92
CA GLU A 67 -15.44 6.61 -18.71
C GLU A 67 -16.51 5.64 -18.17
N ASN A 68 -16.09 4.62 -17.42
CA ASN A 68 -16.95 3.65 -16.73
C ASN A 68 -17.54 4.17 -15.40
N GLY A 69 -17.23 5.41 -15.01
CA GLY A 69 -17.68 6.02 -13.75
C GLY A 69 -16.84 5.64 -12.52
N GLU A 70 -15.72 4.93 -12.72
CA GLU A 70 -14.70 4.73 -11.69
C GLU A 70 -13.81 5.97 -11.57
N ILE A 71 -13.07 6.06 -10.47
CA ILE A 71 -12.11 7.14 -10.24
C ILE A 71 -10.73 6.53 -10.05
N GLN A 72 -9.76 7.03 -10.81
CA GLN A 72 -8.36 6.73 -10.58
C GLN A 72 -7.75 7.79 -9.67
N HIS A 73 -7.23 7.36 -8.52
CA HIS A 73 -6.47 8.16 -7.57
C HIS A 73 -4.98 7.88 -7.75
N SER A 74 -4.23 8.86 -8.23
CA SER A 74 -2.79 8.79 -8.44
C SER A 74 -2.06 9.56 -7.35
N PHE A 75 -1.29 8.87 -6.52
CA PHE A 75 -0.46 9.45 -5.47
C PHE A 75 0.98 9.49 -5.95
N LYS A 76 1.54 10.70 -6.09
CA LYS A 76 2.92 10.91 -6.48
C LYS A 76 3.78 11.37 -5.32
N ASN A 77 4.93 10.73 -5.13
CA ASN A 77 5.93 11.19 -4.19
C ASN A 77 6.68 12.41 -4.78
N PRO A 78 6.76 13.56 -4.08
CA PRO A 78 7.42 14.75 -4.61
C PRO A 78 8.96 14.66 -4.65
N TYR A 79 9.58 13.71 -3.93
CA TYR A 79 11.04 13.57 -3.82
C TYR A 79 11.59 12.28 -4.42
N ARG A 80 10.72 11.34 -4.78
CA ARG A 80 11.11 10.06 -5.41
C ARG A 80 10.32 9.86 -6.69
N ASP A 81 10.94 9.16 -7.64
CA ASP A 81 10.22 8.66 -8.79
C ASP A 81 9.40 7.43 -8.38
N CYS A 82 8.30 7.70 -7.69
CA CYS A 82 7.28 6.72 -7.37
C CYS A 82 5.90 7.37 -7.45
N THR A 83 5.01 6.69 -8.18
CA THR A 83 3.60 7.01 -8.27
C THR A 83 2.79 5.74 -8.01
N ILE A 84 1.82 5.81 -7.12
CA ILE A 84 0.89 4.72 -6.81
C ILE A 84 -0.48 5.13 -7.33
N ASN A 85 -1.07 4.31 -8.19
CA ASN A 85 -2.38 4.54 -8.77
C ASN A 85 -3.36 3.53 -8.19
N TRP A 86 -4.48 4.01 -7.70
CA TRP A 86 -5.61 3.21 -7.23
C TRP A 86 -6.80 3.48 -8.11
N ILE A 87 -7.51 2.44 -8.52
CA ILE A 87 -8.80 2.56 -9.18
C ILE A 87 -9.86 2.23 -8.15
N VAL A 88 -10.84 3.12 -8.00
CA VAL A 88 -11.92 2.95 -7.05
C VAL A 88 -13.26 2.91 -7.78
N ASP A 89 -14.16 2.09 -7.27
CA ASP A 89 -15.53 2.05 -7.73
C ASP A 89 -16.34 3.28 -7.24
N GLN A 90 -17.60 3.35 -7.66
CA GLN A 90 -18.52 4.44 -7.27
C GLN A 90 -18.84 4.48 -5.77
N SER A 91 -18.52 3.41 -5.02
CA SER A 91 -18.66 3.34 -3.57
C SER A 91 -17.39 3.78 -2.83
N GLY A 92 -16.31 4.10 -3.56
CA GLY A 92 -15.03 4.50 -2.99
C GLY A 92 -14.18 3.31 -2.52
N VAL A 93 -14.49 2.10 -2.98
CA VAL A 93 -13.73 0.88 -2.68
C VAL A 93 -12.67 0.67 -3.77
N ILE A 94 -11.45 0.37 -3.34
CA ILE A 94 -10.32 0.08 -4.23
C ILE A 94 -10.57 -1.26 -4.92
N ILE A 95 -10.64 -1.25 -6.25
CA ILE A 95 -10.81 -2.46 -7.07
C ILE A 95 -9.52 -2.93 -7.72
N ALA A 96 -8.56 -2.01 -7.91
CA ALA A 96 -7.25 -2.31 -8.46
C ALA A 96 -6.24 -1.26 -7.98
N GLY A 97 -4.97 -1.66 -7.91
CA GLY A 97 -3.86 -0.75 -7.69
C GLY A 97 -2.68 -1.10 -8.58
N SER A 98 -1.85 -0.11 -8.85
CA SER A 98 -0.59 -0.28 -9.58
C SER A 98 0.42 0.74 -9.08
N HIS A 99 1.70 0.45 -9.23
CA HIS A 99 2.76 1.41 -8.99
C HIS A 99 3.58 1.63 -10.27
N SER A 100 4.18 2.80 -10.39
CA SER A 100 5.09 3.14 -11.47
C SER A 100 6.25 3.96 -10.92
N GLY A 101 7.47 3.65 -11.35
CA GLY A 101 8.71 4.30 -10.92
C GLY A 101 9.69 3.32 -10.29
N GLU A 102 10.95 3.71 -10.19
CA GLU A 102 12.04 2.83 -9.71
C GLU A 102 12.19 2.82 -8.18
N MET A 103 11.60 3.78 -7.46
CA MET A 103 11.83 3.98 -6.01
C MET A 103 10.54 3.95 -5.19
N CYS A 104 9.71 2.92 -5.41
CA CYS A 104 8.43 2.74 -4.69
C CYS A 104 8.51 1.96 -3.37
N SER A 105 9.69 1.80 -2.79
CA SER A 105 9.78 1.27 -1.43
C SER A 105 9.16 2.27 -0.45
N LEU A 106 8.11 1.81 0.25
CA LEU A 106 7.43 2.53 1.32
C LEU A 106 8.30 2.60 2.58
#